data_AF-A0A7H8QLC8-F1
#
_entry.id   AF-A0A7H8QLC8-F1
#
_cell.length_a   1.000
_cell.length_b   1.000
_cell.length_c   1.000
_cell.angle_alpha   90.00
_cell.angle_beta   90.00
_cell.angle_gamma   90.00
#
_symmetry.space_group_name_H-M   'P 1'
#
loop_
_entity.id
_entity.type
_entity.pdbx_description
1 polymer ?
#
loop_
_entity_poly.entity_id
_entity_poly.type
_entity_poly.pdbx_seq_one_letter_code
_entity_poly.pdbx_strand_id
1 'polypeptide(L)'
;MSLIFDIHSRIRDLHDAVLARFKHPAQTICRAFPSPEAVERFVSRLRRADPKLPVHTARFHLPCDAAPEMAKWAAFSVVLFHESLEEVAFEFWEWFGDGISSRHAEFCLSQLLFLNSDSDWSEYRTLGHHSHGLSAMALPDWIDTATSAKMAVKSRLASSAKSAYPDMKPIGDDDVLLYSTGMAAISVIARTLARSSEDSGAVVYGWPYSGTPHCVQGCGFKRYIMYGHGSKEDLDSFETKLVSGVRFTVLFCEITSNPQLSTPDLHRIRDLAHRFGFVVACDDTIGTSVNVDILPFVDVIITSLTKIFSGAGNVMGGSLMINPNSKHHSTLSSLLHIAYEDLYFPLDAKTIAHNSSDFATRVNKCNKTALQIANFLRSHPSVKSVNYPNTVATAPLYERYRRAEGGYGFLLSVIFHQPESAVLFYDTLDVWKGPTVGTNFSISIPYSALAHAKELDWAASHGVPKHIVRLSVGLEDYGDISERVDQGLREVERREKIN
;
A
#
# COMPACT_ATOMS: atom_id res chain seq x y z
N MET A 1 4.42 -19.68 -3.17
CA MET A 1 3.82 -18.65 -2.30
C MET A 1 4.90 -17.74 -1.74
N SER A 2 4.73 -16.43 -1.81
CA SER A 2 5.46 -15.48 -0.95
C SER A 2 5.17 -15.85 0.50
N LEU A 3 6.18 -15.96 1.36
CA LEU A 3 6.01 -16.37 2.77
C LEU A 3 5.30 -15.29 3.63
N ILE A 4 4.97 -14.13 3.05
CA ILE A 4 4.44 -12.97 3.78
C ILE A 4 2.93 -12.81 3.66
N PHE A 5 2.39 -13.06 2.48
CA PHE A 5 1.02 -12.68 2.17
C PHE A 5 0.14 -13.92 2.11
N ASP A 6 -0.99 -13.84 2.78
CA ASP A 6 -2.03 -14.85 2.76
C ASP A 6 -3.39 -14.16 2.62
N ILE A 7 -4.36 -14.88 2.07
CA ILE A 7 -5.72 -14.41 1.96
C ILE A 7 -6.36 -14.51 3.34
N HIS A 8 -6.88 -13.39 3.84
CA HIS A 8 -7.54 -13.33 5.15
C HIS A 8 -8.64 -14.40 5.28
N SER A 9 -8.77 -15.04 6.46
CA SER A 9 -9.73 -16.12 6.71
C SER A 9 -11.15 -15.78 6.29
N ARG A 10 -11.68 -14.61 6.67
CA ARG A 10 -13.00 -14.12 6.23
C ARG A 10 -13.21 -14.05 4.72
N ILE A 11 -12.15 -13.76 3.95
CA ILE A 11 -12.23 -13.75 2.49
C ILE A 11 -12.27 -15.19 1.97
N ARG A 12 -11.49 -16.10 2.58
CA ARG A 12 -11.56 -17.54 2.27
C ARG A 12 -12.93 -18.14 2.60
N ASP A 13 -13.51 -17.79 3.75
CA ASP A 13 -14.86 -18.23 4.13
C ASP A 13 -15.89 -17.88 3.04
N LEU A 14 -15.80 -16.67 2.47
CA LEU A 14 -16.63 -16.26 1.34
C LEU A 14 -16.34 -17.09 0.08
N HIS A 15 -15.07 -17.27 -0.28
CA HIS A 15 -14.68 -18.07 -1.44
C HIS A 15 -15.18 -19.52 -1.35
N ASP A 16 -15.02 -20.15 -0.18
CA ASP A 16 -15.41 -21.52 0.07
C ASP A 16 -16.94 -21.68 0.03
N ALA A 17 -17.68 -20.71 0.59
CA ALA A 17 -19.14 -20.70 0.52
C ALA A 17 -19.66 -20.55 -0.92
N VAL A 18 -19.00 -19.75 -1.76
CA VAL A 18 -19.33 -19.63 -3.18
C VAL A 18 -19.07 -20.94 -3.92
N LEU A 19 -17.91 -21.58 -3.69
CA LEU A 19 -17.57 -22.87 -4.31
C LEU A 19 -18.57 -23.97 -3.90
N ALA A 20 -18.95 -24.00 -2.63
CA ALA A 20 -19.96 -24.93 -2.11
C ALA A 20 -21.32 -24.70 -2.78
N ARG A 21 -21.73 -23.44 -2.97
CA ARG A 21 -22.99 -23.09 -3.65
C ARG A 21 -23.02 -23.56 -5.10
N PHE A 22 -21.91 -23.43 -5.83
CA PHE A 22 -21.79 -23.90 -7.20
C PHE A 22 -21.52 -25.40 -7.33
N LYS A 23 -21.37 -26.14 -6.21
CA LYS A 23 -21.04 -27.58 -6.20
C LYS A 23 -19.82 -27.91 -7.06
N HIS A 24 -18.82 -27.02 -7.05
CA HIS A 24 -17.71 -27.09 -8.00
C HIS A 24 -16.76 -28.26 -7.68
N PRO A 25 -16.20 -28.97 -8.68
CA PRO A 25 -15.21 -30.03 -8.48
C PRO A 25 -13.94 -29.56 -7.75
N ALA A 26 -13.17 -30.55 -7.27
CA ALA A 26 -11.78 -30.37 -6.81
C ALA A 26 -10.94 -29.62 -7.87
N GLN A 27 -9.90 -28.90 -7.42
CA GLN A 27 -8.94 -28.14 -8.26
C GLN A 27 -9.42 -26.80 -8.83
N THR A 28 -10.54 -26.26 -8.34
CA THR A 28 -11.01 -24.92 -8.73
C THR A 28 -10.84 -23.92 -7.59
N ILE A 29 -10.33 -22.75 -7.95
CA ILE A 29 -10.12 -21.63 -7.04
C ILE A 29 -11.15 -20.54 -7.33
N CYS A 30 -11.68 -19.94 -6.26
CA CYS A 30 -12.51 -18.75 -6.29
C CYS A 30 -11.74 -17.52 -5.79
N ARG A 31 -11.96 -16.37 -6.44
CA ARG A 31 -11.53 -15.04 -5.97
C ARG A 31 -12.66 -14.04 -6.10
N ALA A 32 -12.99 -13.34 -5.02
CA ALA A 32 -14.07 -12.36 -4.94
C ALA A 32 -13.58 -10.92 -5.13
N PHE A 33 -14.34 -10.11 -5.84
CA PHE A 33 -14.02 -8.73 -6.17
C PHE A 33 -15.25 -7.85 -5.93
N PRO A 34 -15.08 -6.61 -5.44
CA PRO A 34 -16.22 -5.71 -5.24
C PRO A 34 -16.74 -5.14 -6.58
N SER A 35 -15.90 -5.09 -7.61
CA SER A 35 -16.13 -4.40 -8.88
C SER A 35 -16.09 -5.34 -10.10
N PRO A 36 -17.02 -5.23 -11.06
CA PRO A 36 -16.92 -5.88 -12.38
C PRO A 36 -15.65 -5.49 -13.15
N GLU A 37 -15.24 -4.23 -13.11
CA GLU A 37 -14.06 -3.73 -13.80
C GLU A 37 -12.78 -4.35 -13.21
N ALA A 38 -12.75 -4.61 -11.90
CA ALA A 38 -11.69 -5.38 -11.26
C ALA A 38 -11.62 -6.82 -11.78
N VAL A 39 -12.79 -7.46 -11.97
CA VAL A 39 -12.89 -8.80 -12.57
C VAL A 39 -12.34 -8.81 -13.99
N GLU A 40 -12.68 -7.84 -14.84
CA GLU A 40 -12.17 -7.78 -16.21
C GLU A 40 -10.63 -7.73 -16.27
N ARG A 41 -10.02 -6.91 -15.41
CA ARG A 41 -8.56 -6.81 -15.29
C ARG A 41 -7.96 -8.14 -14.84
N PHE A 42 -8.55 -8.77 -13.84
CA PHE A 42 -8.10 -10.06 -13.32
C PHE A 42 -8.21 -11.18 -14.36
N VAL A 43 -9.36 -11.30 -15.01
CA VAL A 43 -9.62 -12.28 -16.08
C VAL A 43 -8.67 -12.09 -17.25
N SER A 44 -8.42 -10.84 -17.66
CA SER A 44 -7.44 -10.52 -18.71
C SER A 44 -6.04 -11.04 -18.36
N ARG A 45 -5.62 -10.87 -17.10
CA ARG A 45 -4.33 -11.38 -16.60
C ARG A 45 -4.27 -12.90 -16.64
N LEU A 46 -5.32 -13.59 -16.16
CA LEU A 46 -5.38 -15.06 -16.17
C LEU A 46 -5.37 -15.63 -17.59
N ARG A 47 -6.20 -15.08 -18.49
CA ARG A 47 -6.25 -15.51 -19.91
C ARG A 47 -4.94 -15.28 -20.64
N ARG A 48 -4.18 -14.24 -20.27
CA ARG A 48 -2.83 -14.00 -20.82
C ARG A 48 -1.81 -15.02 -20.32
N ALA A 49 -1.96 -15.50 -19.08
CA ALA A 49 -1.06 -16.50 -18.51
C ALA A 49 -1.27 -17.87 -19.16
N ASP A 50 -2.52 -18.30 -19.32
CA ASP A 50 -2.85 -19.49 -20.10
C ASP A 50 -4.21 -19.32 -20.80
N PRO A 51 -4.24 -19.09 -22.13
CA PRO A 51 -5.48 -18.94 -22.88
C PRO A 51 -6.32 -20.22 -22.98
N LYS A 52 -5.75 -21.39 -22.68
CA LYS A 52 -6.43 -22.68 -22.82
C LYS A 52 -7.21 -23.06 -21.57
N LEU A 53 -6.84 -22.52 -20.41
CA LEU A 53 -7.52 -22.83 -19.16
C LEU A 53 -8.83 -22.06 -19.06
N PRO A 54 -9.93 -22.73 -18.63
CA PRO A 54 -11.21 -22.07 -18.47
C PRO A 54 -11.15 -21.05 -17.32
N VAL A 55 -11.73 -19.88 -17.57
CA VAL A 55 -11.92 -18.82 -16.58
C VAL A 55 -13.37 -18.38 -16.65
N HIS A 56 -14.08 -18.58 -15.54
CA HIS A 56 -15.50 -18.26 -15.43
C HIS A 56 -15.73 -17.13 -14.45
N THR A 57 -16.81 -16.38 -14.66
CA THR A 57 -17.19 -15.25 -13.81
C THR A 57 -18.65 -15.40 -13.38
N ALA A 58 -18.96 -14.99 -12.16
CA ALA A 58 -20.34 -14.84 -11.71
C ALA A 58 -20.50 -13.55 -10.90
N ARG A 59 -21.63 -12.86 -11.06
CA ARG A 59 -22.00 -11.67 -10.30
C ARG A 59 -23.07 -12.04 -9.30
N PHE A 60 -22.79 -11.84 -8.01
CA PHE A 60 -23.77 -11.94 -6.95
C PHE A 60 -24.45 -10.59 -6.72
N HIS A 61 -25.76 -10.59 -6.56
CA HIS A 61 -26.55 -9.39 -6.30
C HIS A 61 -27.85 -9.74 -5.57
N LEU A 62 -28.42 -8.77 -4.87
CA LEU A 62 -29.74 -8.96 -4.25
C LEU A 62 -30.84 -9.03 -5.32
N PRO A 63 -31.94 -9.76 -5.07
CA PRO A 63 -33.13 -9.71 -5.90
C PRO A 63 -33.71 -8.29 -5.93
N CYS A 64 -34.53 -8.00 -6.94
CA CYS A 64 -35.28 -6.74 -7.03
C CYS A 64 -35.99 -6.45 -5.70
N ASP A 65 -36.07 -5.18 -5.29
CA ASP A 65 -36.71 -4.64 -4.07
C ASP A 65 -35.80 -4.34 -2.86
N ALA A 66 -34.48 -4.56 -2.95
CA ALA A 66 -33.54 -4.14 -1.90
C ALA A 66 -33.28 -2.61 -1.89
N ALA A 67 -32.98 -2.05 -0.72
CA ALA A 67 -32.53 -0.65 -0.62
C ALA A 67 -31.24 -0.44 -1.44
N PRO A 68 -31.06 0.71 -2.14
CA PRO A 68 -29.92 0.91 -3.04
C PRO A 68 -28.54 0.69 -2.41
N GLU A 69 -28.32 1.16 -1.18
CA GLU A 69 -27.06 0.98 -0.46
C GLU A 69 -26.78 -0.50 -0.14
N MET A 70 -27.81 -1.23 0.27
CA MET A 70 -27.72 -2.67 0.52
C MET A 70 -27.39 -3.41 -0.77
N ALA A 71 -28.08 -3.07 -1.87
CA ALA A 71 -27.82 -3.66 -3.17
C ALA A 71 -26.40 -3.39 -3.65
N LYS A 72 -25.88 -2.17 -3.46
CA LYS A 72 -24.50 -1.80 -3.79
C LYS A 72 -23.49 -2.66 -3.02
N TRP A 73 -23.59 -2.65 -1.69
CA TRP A 73 -22.57 -3.28 -0.83
C TRP A 73 -22.69 -4.80 -0.74
N ALA A 74 -23.88 -5.37 -0.93
CA ALA A 74 -24.06 -6.82 -0.91
C ALA A 74 -23.64 -7.46 -2.23
N ALA A 75 -23.58 -6.68 -3.31
CA ALA A 75 -23.23 -7.20 -4.62
C ALA A 75 -21.70 -7.27 -4.80
N PHE A 76 -21.22 -8.44 -5.21
CA PHE A 76 -19.81 -8.72 -5.47
C PHE A 76 -19.69 -9.69 -6.65
N SER A 77 -18.54 -9.70 -7.30
CA SER A 77 -18.27 -10.58 -8.43
C SER A 77 -17.24 -11.63 -8.01
N VAL A 78 -17.28 -12.80 -8.63
CA VAL A 78 -16.28 -13.85 -8.41
C VAL A 78 -15.69 -14.31 -9.73
N VAL A 79 -14.45 -14.77 -9.65
CA VAL A 79 -13.75 -15.43 -10.75
C VAL A 79 -13.36 -16.83 -10.30
N LEU A 80 -13.73 -17.81 -11.10
CA LEU A 80 -13.49 -19.24 -10.91
C LEU A 80 -12.48 -19.69 -11.96
N PHE A 81 -11.39 -20.31 -11.51
CA PHE A 81 -10.29 -20.72 -12.39
C PHE A 81 -9.56 -21.94 -11.83
N HIS A 82 -8.79 -22.61 -12.69
CA HIS A 82 -8.03 -23.80 -12.33
C HIS A 82 -6.87 -23.48 -11.37
N GLU A 83 -6.61 -24.37 -10.40
CA GLU A 83 -5.59 -24.16 -9.35
C GLU A 83 -4.17 -23.90 -9.86
N SER A 84 -3.83 -24.37 -11.07
CA SER A 84 -2.53 -24.10 -11.70
C SER A 84 -2.27 -22.62 -12.00
N LEU A 85 -3.29 -21.76 -11.97
CA LEU A 85 -3.16 -20.31 -12.12
C LEU A 85 -3.05 -19.57 -10.78
N GLU A 86 -2.98 -20.28 -9.65
CA GLU A 86 -2.99 -19.66 -8.32
C GLU A 86 -1.85 -18.65 -8.13
N GLU A 87 -0.64 -18.94 -8.59
CA GLU A 87 0.49 -18.03 -8.42
C GLU A 87 0.25 -16.70 -9.14
N VAL A 88 -0.22 -16.74 -10.40
CA VAL A 88 -0.57 -15.55 -11.18
C VAL A 88 -1.74 -14.79 -10.54
N ALA A 89 -2.73 -15.53 -10.03
CA ALA A 89 -3.87 -14.94 -9.35
C ALA A 89 -3.46 -14.21 -8.07
N PHE A 90 -2.54 -14.80 -7.31
CA PHE A 90 -2.02 -14.25 -6.07
C PHE A 90 -1.20 -12.99 -6.31
N GLU A 91 -0.30 -12.99 -7.30
CA GLU A 91 0.44 -11.79 -7.72
C GLU A 91 -0.49 -10.61 -8.04
N PHE A 92 -1.58 -10.86 -8.78
CA PHE A 92 -2.53 -9.80 -9.10
C PHE A 92 -3.15 -9.21 -7.85
N TRP A 93 -3.55 -10.06 -6.92
CA TRP A 93 -4.16 -9.64 -5.66
C TRP A 93 -3.20 -8.81 -4.81
N GLU A 94 -1.94 -9.23 -4.74
CA GLU A 94 -0.87 -8.55 -4.02
C GLU A 94 -0.51 -7.19 -4.64
N TRP A 95 -0.42 -7.11 -5.97
CA TRP A 95 0.14 -5.94 -6.65
C TRP A 95 -0.88 -4.86 -6.98
N PHE A 96 -2.15 -5.19 -7.25
CA PHE A 96 -3.12 -4.19 -7.73
C PHE A 96 -4.12 -3.73 -6.67
N GLY A 97 -4.28 -4.49 -5.57
CA GLY A 97 -5.18 -4.11 -4.48
C GLY A 97 -6.67 -4.08 -4.86
N ASP A 98 -7.05 -4.72 -5.97
CA ASP A 98 -8.41 -4.75 -6.53
C ASP A 98 -9.35 -5.71 -5.76
N GLY A 99 -8.83 -6.48 -4.81
CA GLY A 99 -9.59 -7.48 -4.05
C GLY A 99 -10.59 -6.93 -3.04
N ILE A 100 -11.54 -7.77 -2.63
CA ILE A 100 -12.51 -7.44 -1.58
C ILE A 100 -11.83 -7.35 -0.19
N SER A 101 -12.26 -6.41 0.67
CA SER A 101 -11.75 -6.32 2.04
C SER A 101 -12.34 -7.44 2.93
N SER A 102 -11.70 -7.73 4.07
CA SER A 102 -12.19 -8.77 4.98
C SER A 102 -13.55 -8.44 5.60
N ARG A 103 -13.80 -7.18 5.96
CA ARG A 103 -15.12 -6.73 6.47
C ARG A 103 -16.19 -6.79 5.38
N HIS A 104 -15.84 -6.40 4.15
CA HIS A 104 -16.78 -6.49 3.03
C HIS A 104 -17.08 -7.95 2.69
N ALA A 105 -16.08 -8.84 2.71
CA ALA A 105 -16.28 -10.27 2.48
C ALA A 105 -17.16 -10.92 3.55
N GLU A 106 -16.94 -10.60 4.84
CA GLU A 106 -17.78 -11.07 5.94
C GLU A 106 -19.24 -10.60 5.78
N PHE A 107 -19.44 -9.35 5.36
CA PHE A 107 -20.77 -8.84 5.03
C PHE A 107 -21.39 -9.59 3.86
N CYS A 108 -20.72 -9.72 2.72
CA CYS A 108 -21.20 -10.46 1.56
C CYS A 108 -21.55 -11.92 1.91
N LEU A 109 -20.72 -12.58 2.74
CA LEU A 109 -20.97 -13.94 3.21
C LEU A 109 -22.28 -14.02 4.02
N SER A 110 -22.53 -13.06 4.90
CA SER A 110 -23.79 -13.00 5.68
C SER A 110 -25.04 -12.86 4.79
N GLN A 111 -24.88 -12.28 3.59
CA GLN A 111 -25.96 -12.07 2.63
C GLN A 111 -26.08 -13.21 1.61
N LEU A 112 -25.07 -14.08 1.50
CA LEU A 112 -24.88 -14.99 0.37
C LEU A 112 -26.12 -15.85 0.07
N LEU A 113 -26.82 -16.35 1.10
CA LEU A 113 -28.01 -17.20 0.93
C LEU A 113 -29.16 -16.50 0.18
N PHE A 114 -29.22 -15.17 0.23
CA PHE A 114 -30.30 -14.37 -0.36
C PHE A 114 -29.94 -13.79 -1.72
N LEU A 115 -28.66 -13.82 -2.11
CA LEU A 115 -28.19 -13.27 -3.38
C LEU A 115 -28.54 -14.19 -4.54
N ASN A 116 -28.94 -13.63 -5.66
CA ASN A 116 -28.89 -14.31 -6.95
C ASN A 116 -27.45 -14.28 -7.47
N SER A 117 -27.10 -15.22 -8.34
CA SER A 117 -25.88 -15.19 -9.12
C SER A 117 -26.18 -15.21 -10.61
N ASP A 118 -25.62 -14.25 -11.34
CA ASP A 118 -25.67 -14.15 -12.79
C ASP A 118 -24.33 -14.55 -13.40
N SER A 119 -24.36 -15.29 -14.50
CA SER A 119 -23.17 -15.73 -15.21
C SER A 119 -23.47 -16.06 -16.67
N ASP A 120 -22.46 -16.02 -17.53
CA ASP A 120 -22.56 -16.57 -18.89
C ASP A 120 -22.71 -18.10 -18.87
N TRP A 121 -22.35 -18.75 -17.76
CA TRP A 121 -22.42 -20.19 -17.58
C TRP A 121 -23.65 -20.57 -16.76
N SER A 122 -24.52 -21.40 -17.34
CA SER A 122 -25.81 -21.77 -16.71
C SER A 122 -25.65 -22.42 -15.34
N GLU A 123 -24.55 -23.14 -15.10
CA GLU A 123 -24.26 -23.81 -13.83
C GLU A 123 -23.97 -22.82 -12.68
N TYR A 124 -23.53 -21.60 -13.01
CA TYR A 124 -23.29 -20.54 -12.03
C TYR A 124 -24.45 -19.53 -11.97
N ARG A 125 -25.56 -19.79 -12.67
CA ARG A 125 -26.82 -19.07 -12.49
C ARG A 125 -27.61 -19.71 -11.37
N THR A 126 -27.70 -19.05 -10.22
CA THR A 126 -28.40 -19.59 -9.06
C THR A 126 -29.31 -18.54 -8.45
N LEU A 127 -30.46 -18.97 -7.93
CA LEU A 127 -31.38 -18.09 -7.22
C LEU A 127 -31.08 -18.12 -5.73
N GLY A 128 -31.15 -16.94 -5.09
CA GLY A 128 -31.16 -16.86 -3.64
C GLY A 128 -32.41 -17.52 -3.07
N HIS A 129 -32.39 -17.88 -1.79
CA HIS A 129 -33.58 -18.36 -1.12
C HIS A 129 -34.62 -17.24 -1.05
N HIS A 130 -35.75 -17.42 -1.75
CA HIS A 130 -36.91 -16.53 -1.63
C HIS A 130 -37.62 -16.78 -0.30
N SER A 131 -37.06 -16.30 0.81
CA SER A 131 -37.89 -16.10 2.00
C SER A 131 -38.78 -14.89 1.74
N HIS A 132 -40.11 -15.07 1.82
CA HIS A 132 -41.06 -13.96 1.94
C HIS A 132 -40.54 -12.97 2.99
N GLY A 133 -40.01 -11.82 2.57
CA GLY A 133 -39.42 -10.84 3.48
C GLY A 133 -38.00 -10.35 3.18
N LEU A 134 -37.54 -10.27 1.93
CA LEU A 134 -36.37 -9.43 1.60
C LEU A 134 -36.58 -7.96 2.02
N SER A 135 -37.84 -7.50 2.04
CA SER A 135 -38.24 -6.22 2.64
C SER A 135 -38.10 -6.17 4.17
N ALA A 136 -37.76 -7.29 4.84
CA ALA A 136 -37.66 -7.43 6.30
C ALA A 136 -36.23 -7.68 6.79
N MET A 137 -35.23 -7.75 5.91
CA MET A 137 -33.83 -7.65 6.36
C MET A 137 -33.57 -6.21 6.75
N ALA A 138 -33.63 -5.92 8.05
CA ALA A 138 -33.21 -4.64 8.58
C ALA A 138 -31.79 -4.35 8.07
N LEU A 139 -31.62 -3.20 7.42
CA LEU A 139 -30.29 -2.68 7.11
C LEU A 139 -29.53 -2.62 8.43
N PRO A 140 -28.31 -3.19 8.51
CA PRO A 140 -27.48 -2.92 9.67
C PRO A 140 -27.37 -1.40 9.86
N ASP A 141 -27.50 -0.89 11.08
CA ASP A 141 -27.53 0.55 11.35
C ASP A 141 -26.29 1.30 10.82
N TRP A 142 -25.21 0.56 10.56
CA TRP A 142 -23.96 1.09 10.02
C TRP A 142 -23.90 1.12 8.48
N ILE A 143 -24.83 0.50 7.75
CA ILE A 143 -24.77 0.43 6.29
C ILE A 143 -25.29 1.73 5.67
N ASP A 144 -24.35 2.55 5.23
CA ASP A 144 -24.57 3.82 4.54
C ASP A 144 -23.42 4.06 3.55
N THR A 145 -23.38 5.22 2.90
CA THR A 145 -22.26 5.60 2.02
C THR A 145 -20.96 5.94 2.76
N ALA A 146 -21.00 5.97 4.11
CA ALA A 146 -19.97 6.50 5.00
C ALA A 146 -19.50 7.92 4.63
N THR A 147 -20.36 8.73 4.03
CA THR A 147 -20.00 10.06 3.51
C THR A 147 -19.30 10.93 4.57
N SER A 148 -19.87 11.06 5.77
CA SER A 148 -19.27 11.86 6.84
C SER A 148 -17.90 11.33 7.29
N ALA A 149 -17.73 10.01 7.36
CA ALA A 149 -16.46 9.39 7.73
C ALA A 149 -15.40 9.59 6.63
N LYS A 150 -15.77 9.37 5.37
CA LYS A 150 -14.90 9.61 4.21
C LYS A 150 -14.48 11.07 4.13
N MET A 151 -15.40 12.02 4.33
CA MET A 151 -15.09 13.45 4.38
C MET A 151 -14.12 13.78 5.52
N ALA A 152 -14.34 13.26 6.73
CA ALA A 152 -13.42 13.47 7.85
C ALA A 152 -11.99 12.98 7.55
N VAL A 153 -11.86 11.84 6.84
CA VAL A 153 -10.56 11.31 6.39
C VAL A 153 -9.93 12.23 5.34
N LYS A 154 -10.71 12.64 4.31
CA LYS A 154 -10.24 13.55 3.26
C LYS A 154 -9.74 14.87 3.83
N SER A 155 -10.53 15.53 4.68
CA SER A 155 -10.15 16.81 5.28
C SER A 155 -8.94 16.69 6.19
N ARG A 156 -8.78 15.57 6.91
CA ARG A 156 -7.58 15.31 7.73
C ARG A 156 -6.32 15.16 6.87
N LEU A 157 -6.41 14.41 5.77
CA LEU A 157 -5.32 14.24 4.81
C LEU A 157 -4.92 15.58 4.20
N ALA A 158 -5.89 16.31 3.62
CA ALA A 158 -5.69 17.62 3.02
C ALA A 158 -5.07 18.63 4.00
N SER A 159 -5.59 18.68 5.24
CA SER A 159 -5.07 19.56 6.30
C SER A 159 -3.61 19.20 6.67
N SER A 160 -3.32 17.91 6.84
CA SER A 160 -1.97 17.44 7.19
C SER A 160 -0.94 17.69 6.08
N ALA A 161 -1.37 17.66 4.81
CA ALA A 161 -0.53 17.88 3.65
C ALA A 161 -0.36 19.37 3.28
N LYS A 162 -0.95 20.30 4.07
CA LYS A 162 -0.81 21.75 3.82
C LYS A 162 0.66 22.15 3.79
N SER A 163 1.06 22.84 2.73
CA SER A 163 2.45 23.29 2.58
C SER A 163 2.76 24.48 3.50
N ALA A 164 3.99 24.54 3.99
CA ALA A 164 4.55 25.69 4.68
C ALA A 164 5.07 26.76 3.69
N TYR A 165 5.19 26.44 2.40
CA TYR A 165 5.60 27.39 1.38
C TYR A 165 4.51 28.45 1.19
N PRO A 166 4.90 29.75 1.09
CA PRO A 166 3.94 30.83 0.87
C PRO A 166 3.22 30.63 -0.48
N ASP A 167 1.98 31.12 -0.55
CA ASP A 167 1.16 31.17 -1.78
C ASP A 167 0.76 29.83 -2.42
N MET A 168 1.11 28.70 -1.79
CA MET A 168 0.63 27.38 -2.20
C MET A 168 -0.86 27.22 -1.87
N LYS A 169 -1.68 26.90 -2.88
CA LYS A 169 -3.08 26.55 -2.67
C LYS A 169 -3.15 25.25 -1.84
N PRO A 170 -3.97 25.21 -0.77
CA PRO A 170 -4.19 23.99 -0.03
C PRO A 170 -4.96 22.97 -0.88
N ILE A 171 -4.70 21.68 -0.65
CA ILE A 171 -5.45 20.58 -1.25
C ILE A 171 -6.92 20.69 -0.81
N GLY A 172 -7.86 20.66 -1.76
CA GLY A 172 -9.30 20.62 -1.45
C GLY A 172 -9.80 19.20 -1.20
N ASP A 173 -10.98 19.02 -0.62
CA ASP A 173 -11.55 17.69 -0.38
C ASP A 173 -11.82 16.91 -1.69
N ASP A 174 -12.16 17.62 -2.77
CA ASP A 174 -12.34 17.06 -4.12
C ASP A 174 -11.02 16.63 -4.76
N ASP A 175 -9.88 17.12 -4.26
CA ASP A 175 -8.56 16.67 -4.69
C ASP A 175 -8.09 15.42 -3.95
N VAL A 176 -8.89 14.90 -3.00
CA VAL A 176 -8.58 13.69 -2.23
C VAL A 176 -9.50 12.54 -2.64
N LEU A 177 -8.92 11.47 -3.16
CA LEU A 177 -9.61 10.23 -3.51
C LEU A 177 -9.22 9.12 -2.55
N LEU A 178 -10.20 8.34 -2.08
CA LEU A 178 -9.98 7.26 -1.13
C LEU A 178 -10.17 5.90 -1.79
N TYR A 179 -9.32 4.95 -1.43
CA TYR A 179 -9.30 3.60 -1.99
C TYR A 179 -9.26 2.55 -0.86
N SER A 180 -9.66 1.32 -1.18
CA SER A 180 -9.68 0.19 -0.24
C SER A 180 -8.28 -0.17 0.31
N THR A 181 -7.22 0.11 -0.44
CA THR A 181 -5.83 -0.17 -0.06
C THR A 181 -4.87 0.86 -0.65
N GLY A 182 -3.65 0.94 -0.12
CA GLY A 182 -2.56 1.73 -0.73
C GLY A 182 -2.22 1.26 -2.15
N MET A 183 -2.20 -0.06 -2.39
CA MET A 183 -1.95 -0.61 -3.72
C MET A 183 -3.07 -0.27 -4.72
N ALA A 184 -4.32 -0.19 -4.27
CA ALA A 184 -5.41 0.30 -5.12
C ALA A 184 -5.18 1.76 -5.53
N ALA A 185 -4.73 2.63 -4.61
CA ALA A 185 -4.38 4.01 -4.93
C ALA A 185 -3.25 4.08 -5.98
N ILE A 186 -2.15 3.33 -5.78
CA ILE A 186 -1.02 3.24 -6.71
C ILE A 186 -1.47 2.71 -8.09
N SER A 187 -2.25 1.63 -8.11
CA SER A 187 -2.66 0.99 -9.34
C SER A 187 -3.59 1.86 -10.17
N VAL A 188 -4.48 2.63 -9.54
CA VAL A 188 -5.39 3.53 -10.25
C VAL A 188 -4.62 4.65 -10.94
N ILE A 189 -3.71 5.36 -10.24
CA ILE A 189 -2.91 6.40 -10.90
C ILE A 189 -2.01 5.82 -12.00
N ALA A 190 -1.40 4.66 -11.76
CA ALA A 190 -0.54 4.00 -12.75
C ALA A 190 -1.33 3.59 -14.01
N ARG A 191 -2.47 2.92 -13.88
CA ARG A 191 -3.30 2.50 -15.03
C ARG A 191 -3.90 3.68 -15.78
N THR A 192 -4.33 4.71 -15.06
CA THR A 192 -4.88 5.93 -15.66
C THR A 192 -3.84 6.64 -16.52
N LEU A 193 -2.60 6.76 -16.03
CA LEU A 193 -1.51 7.37 -16.79
C LEU A 193 -0.94 6.46 -17.89
N ALA A 194 -0.98 5.14 -17.72
CA ALA A 194 -0.57 4.20 -18.78
C ALA A 194 -1.45 4.31 -20.03
N ARG A 195 -2.74 4.67 -19.84
CA ARG A 195 -3.74 4.81 -20.91
C ARG A 195 -3.88 6.23 -21.46
N SER A 196 -3.26 7.23 -20.82
CA SER A 196 -3.40 8.63 -21.24
C SER A 196 -2.57 8.99 -22.48
N SER A 197 -1.65 8.12 -22.89
CA SER A 197 -0.80 8.31 -24.06
C SER A 197 -0.48 6.98 -24.74
N GLU A 198 -0.40 6.98 -26.07
CA GLU A 198 0.04 5.81 -26.85
C GLU A 198 1.54 5.50 -26.67
N ASP A 199 2.37 6.51 -26.35
CA ASP A 199 3.79 6.38 -26.04
C ASP A 199 4.04 6.52 -24.53
N SER A 200 3.25 5.80 -23.72
CA SER A 200 3.31 5.92 -22.27
C SER A 200 4.56 5.28 -21.66
N GLY A 201 5.18 6.00 -20.71
CA GLY A 201 6.38 5.52 -20.03
C GLY A 201 6.36 5.79 -18.54
N ALA A 202 6.79 4.82 -17.75
CA ALA A 202 6.92 4.97 -16.29
C ALA A 202 8.37 4.83 -15.82
N VAL A 203 8.71 5.60 -14.81
CA VAL A 203 9.93 5.44 -14.01
C VAL A 203 9.53 5.11 -12.58
N VAL A 204 10.25 4.17 -11.97
CA VAL A 204 10.28 4.00 -10.50
C VAL A 204 11.66 4.39 -10.03
N TYR A 205 11.73 5.33 -9.09
CA TYR A 205 12.98 5.88 -8.57
C TYR A 205 13.14 5.57 -7.08
N GLY A 206 14.30 5.00 -6.72
CA GLY A 206 14.59 4.49 -5.39
C GLY A 206 14.02 3.09 -5.15
N TRP A 207 13.91 2.75 -3.87
CA TRP A 207 13.41 1.45 -3.40
C TRP A 207 12.06 1.61 -2.67
N PRO A 208 10.95 1.83 -3.40
CA PRO A 208 9.63 1.92 -2.76
C PRO A 208 9.19 0.56 -2.21
N TYR A 209 8.03 0.53 -1.54
CA TYR A 209 7.34 -0.71 -1.19
C TYR A 209 7.35 -1.72 -2.34
N SER A 210 7.66 -2.99 -2.04
CA SER A 210 7.90 -4.05 -3.04
C SER A 210 6.77 -4.26 -4.04
N GLY A 211 5.51 -3.98 -3.66
CA GLY A 211 4.38 -4.04 -4.59
C GLY A 211 4.39 -2.95 -5.66
N THR A 212 5.00 -1.79 -5.41
CA THR A 212 4.95 -0.63 -6.30
C THR A 212 5.64 -0.88 -7.65
N PRO A 213 6.89 -1.39 -7.71
CA PRO A 213 7.55 -1.72 -8.97
C PRO A 213 6.74 -2.70 -9.83
N HIS A 214 6.26 -3.80 -9.23
CA HIS A 214 5.47 -4.81 -9.94
C HIS A 214 4.13 -4.27 -10.42
N CYS A 215 3.44 -3.49 -9.60
CA CYS A 215 2.20 -2.84 -9.96
C CYS A 215 2.40 -1.92 -11.17
N VAL A 216 3.35 -0.98 -11.08
CA VAL A 216 3.62 -0.01 -12.15
C VAL A 216 4.01 -0.71 -13.45
N GLN A 217 4.91 -1.70 -13.38
CA GLN A 217 5.30 -2.51 -14.55
C GLN A 217 4.10 -3.25 -15.17
N GLY A 218 3.21 -3.77 -14.32
CA GLY A 218 2.01 -4.52 -14.72
C GLY A 218 0.84 -3.66 -15.22
N CYS A 219 0.90 -2.33 -15.09
CA CYS A 219 -0.19 -1.43 -15.48
C CYS A 219 -0.28 -1.12 -16.98
N GLY A 220 0.65 -1.63 -17.79
CA GLY A 220 0.56 -1.57 -19.25
C GLY A 220 1.23 -0.36 -19.90
N PHE A 221 2.16 0.32 -19.21
CA PHE A 221 3.03 1.30 -19.85
C PHE A 221 3.82 0.66 -21.00
N LYS A 222 4.02 1.37 -22.10
CA LYS A 222 4.86 0.88 -23.22
C LYS A 222 6.31 0.72 -22.84
N ARG A 223 6.75 1.51 -21.87
CA ARG A 223 8.13 1.54 -21.40
C ARG A 223 8.15 1.66 -19.88
N TYR A 224 9.06 0.95 -19.25
CA TYR A 224 9.25 0.95 -17.81
C TYR A 224 10.74 0.95 -17.49
N ILE A 225 11.16 1.78 -16.54
CA ILE A 225 12.53 1.77 -16.01
C ILE A 225 12.47 1.86 -14.48
N MET A 226 13.26 1.02 -13.80
CA MET A 226 13.50 1.12 -12.37
C MET A 226 14.93 1.61 -12.11
N TYR A 227 15.05 2.67 -11.33
CA TYR A 227 16.31 3.19 -10.78
C TYR A 227 16.38 2.83 -9.30
N GLY A 228 16.68 1.57 -9.02
CA GLY A 228 16.52 0.99 -7.68
C GLY A 228 17.52 1.48 -6.64
N HIS A 229 18.67 2.04 -7.03
CA HIS A 229 19.61 2.62 -6.07
C HIS A 229 19.12 3.96 -5.53
N GLY A 230 18.31 4.69 -6.32
CA GLY A 230 17.84 6.02 -5.96
C GLY A 230 18.99 7.00 -5.76
N SER A 231 20.11 6.79 -6.45
CA SER A 231 21.34 7.58 -6.32
C SER A 231 21.37 8.78 -7.25
N LYS A 232 22.38 9.64 -7.06
CA LYS A 232 22.63 10.76 -7.98
C LYS A 232 22.89 10.26 -9.40
N GLU A 233 23.63 9.17 -9.54
CA GLU A 233 24.00 8.55 -10.81
C GLU A 233 22.77 8.00 -11.54
N ASP A 234 21.79 7.47 -10.80
CA ASP A 234 20.50 7.06 -11.35
C ASP A 234 19.75 8.27 -11.95
N LEU A 235 19.75 9.43 -11.27
CA LEU A 235 19.18 10.66 -11.83
C LEU A 235 19.98 11.21 -13.02
N ASP A 236 21.31 11.09 -13.01
CA ASP A 236 22.16 11.48 -14.16
C ASP A 236 21.84 10.64 -15.40
N SER A 237 21.68 9.33 -15.22
CA SER A 237 21.22 8.41 -16.27
C SER A 237 19.82 8.75 -16.75
N PHE A 238 18.90 9.04 -15.82
CA PHE A 238 17.53 9.44 -16.17
C PHE A 238 17.49 10.72 -17.00
N GLU A 239 18.20 11.75 -16.56
CA GLU A 239 18.31 13.02 -17.28
C GLU A 239 18.93 12.82 -18.68
N THR A 240 19.97 11.99 -18.80
CA THR A 240 20.58 11.66 -20.10
C THR A 240 19.56 11.06 -21.07
N LYS A 241 18.71 10.14 -20.60
CA LYS A 241 17.64 9.56 -21.43
C LYS A 241 16.61 10.61 -21.85
N LEU A 242 16.18 11.48 -20.93
CA LEU A 242 15.25 12.57 -21.23
C LEU A 242 15.82 13.52 -22.29
N VAL A 243 17.10 13.90 -22.17
CA VAL A 243 17.83 14.74 -23.13
C VAL A 243 17.94 14.09 -24.49
N SER A 244 18.15 12.76 -24.55
CA SER A 244 18.21 12.01 -25.81
C SER A 244 16.85 11.88 -26.53
N GLY A 245 15.77 12.39 -25.94
CA GLY A 245 14.43 12.43 -26.53
C GLY A 245 13.45 11.39 -25.98
N VAL A 246 13.87 10.52 -25.06
CA VAL A 246 12.98 9.52 -24.45
C VAL A 246 11.97 10.23 -23.54
N ARG A 247 10.66 10.02 -23.76
CA ARG A 247 9.58 10.70 -23.02
C ARG A 247 8.86 9.78 -22.07
N PHE A 248 8.80 10.15 -20.79
CA PHE A 248 8.02 9.43 -19.77
C PHE A 248 6.75 10.20 -19.44
N THR A 249 5.72 9.47 -19.03
CA THR A 249 4.44 10.00 -18.57
C THR A 249 4.48 10.28 -17.07
N VAL A 250 5.17 9.43 -16.30
CA VAL A 250 5.18 9.48 -14.85
C VAL A 250 6.48 8.96 -14.25
N LEU A 251 6.88 9.55 -13.13
CA LEU A 251 7.89 9.04 -12.20
C LEU A 251 7.22 8.78 -10.85
N PHE A 252 7.39 7.57 -10.35
CA PHE A 252 7.01 7.13 -9.00
C PHE A 252 8.24 7.12 -8.08
N CYS A 253 8.10 7.64 -6.87
CA CYS A 253 9.10 7.53 -5.81
C CYS A 253 8.42 7.45 -4.43
N GLU A 254 9.19 7.19 -3.38
CA GLU A 254 8.72 7.14 -1.99
C GLU A 254 9.63 8.01 -1.11
N ILE A 255 9.05 8.69 -0.12
CA ILE A 255 9.78 9.43 0.91
C ILE A 255 9.35 8.97 2.30
N THR A 256 10.20 8.33 3.09
CA THR A 256 11.51 7.74 2.75
C THR A 256 11.34 6.30 2.25
N SER A 257 12.33 5.77 1.53
CA SER A 257 12.27 4.40 0.99
C SER A 257 12.18 3.32 2.08
N ASN A 258 11.64 2.15 1.75
CA ASN A 258 11.41 1.05 2.68
C ASN A 258 12.18 -0.20 2.24
N PRO A 259 13.31 -0.59 2.86
CA PRO A 259 13.67 -0.34 4.27
C PRO A 259 14.90 0.56 4.45
N GLN A 260 15.44 1.14 3.36
CA GLN A 260 16.69 1.89 3.38
C GLN A 260 16.54 3.29 3.98
N LEU A 261 15.32 3.83 4.01
CA LEU A 261 14.97 5.14 4.56
C LEU A 261 15.73 6.29 3.88
N SER A 262 16.07 6.09 2.61
CA SER A 262 16.65 7.10 1.74
C SER A 262 15.59 8.08 1.24
N THR A 263 16.04 9.29 0.91
CA THR A 263 15.20 10.39 0.44
C THR A 263 15.55 10.72 -1.00
N PRO A 264 14.57 10.74 -1.92
CA PRO A 264 14.81 11.16 -3.30
C PRO A 264 15.10 12.67 -3.38
N ASP A 265 15.89 13.09 -4.37
CA ASP A 265 16.09 14.51 -4.66
C ASP A 265 14.86 15.08 -5.40
N LEU A 266 13.79 15.35 -4.66
CA LEU A 266 12.54 15.88 -5.18
C LEU A 266 12.69 17.23 -5.89
N HIS A 267 13.64 18.08 -5.48
CA HIS A 267 13.98 19.31 -6.22
C HIS A 267 14.43 18.99 -7.64
N ARG A 268 15.45 18.12 -7.78
CA ARG A 268 15.97 17.75 -9.10
C ARG A 268 14.92 17.01 -9.93
N ILE A 269 14.15 16.12 -9.32
CA ILE A 269 13.04 15.42 -9.99
C ILE A 269 11.98 16.42 -10.49
N ARG A 270 11.63 17.43 -9.68
CA ARG A 270 10.68 18.47 -10.05
C ARG A 270 11.18 19.33 -11.22
N ASP A 271 12.46 19.70 -11.21
CA ASP A 271 13.07 20.46 -12.30
C ASP A 271 13.05 19.68 -13.62
N LEU A 272 13.36 18.39 -13.57
CA LEU A 272 13.24 17.49 -14.71
C LEU A 272 11.78 17.36 -15.17
N ALA A 273 10.82 17.21 -14.26
CA ALA A 273 9.40 17.14 -14.57
C ALA A 273 8.89 18.42 -15.25
N HIS A 274 9.35 19.59 -14.79
CA HIS A 274 9.05 20.87 -15.44
C HIS A 274 9.56 20.93 -16.86
N ARG A 275 10.83 20.57 -17.07
CA ARG A 275 11.51 20.63 -18.37
C ARG A 275 10.98 19.60 -19.38
N PHE A 276 10.62 18.40 -18.93
CA PHE A 276 10.30 17.28 -19.82
C PHE A 276 8.83 16.85 -19.81
N GLY A 277 8.01 17.37 -18.88
CA GLY A 277 6.54 17.27 -18.94
C GLY A 277 5.93 16.00 -18.35
N PHE A 278 6.62 15.29 -17.46
CA PHE A 278 6.09 14.10 -16.78
C PHE A 278 5.51 14.41 -15.40
N VAL A 279 4.59 13.56 -14.94
CA VAL A 279 3.95 13.62 -13.62
C VAL A 279 4.90 13.05 -12.55
N VAL A 280 4.97 13.68 -11.38
CA VAL A 280 5.67 13.16 -10.20
C VAL A 280 4.64 12.66 -9.19
N ALA A 281 4.60 11.35 -8.97
CA ALA A 281 3.76 10.70 -7.98
C ALA A 281 4.65 10.19 -6.83
N CYS A 282 4.45 10.72 -5.62
CA CYS A 282 5.29 10.40 -4.47
C CYS A 282 4.47 9.73 -3.36
N ASP A 283 4.90 8.55 -2.91
CA ASP A 283 4.35 7.89 -1.75
C ASP A 283 4.97 8.45 -0.46
N ASP A 284 4.15 9.04 0.42
CA ASP A 284 4.58 9.63 1.68
C ASP A 284 4.29 8.73 2.90
N THR A 285 3.91 7.48 2.70
CA THR A 285 3.44 6.58 3.77
C THR A 285 4.40 6.50 4.96
N ILE A 286 5.71 6.43 4.70
CA ILE A 286 6.75 6.34 5.74
C ILE A 286 7.15 7.71 6.26
N GLY A 287 7.36 8.68 5.37
CA GLY A 287 7.73 10.05 5.75
C GLY A 287 6.64 10.73 6.56
N THR A 288 5.38 10.52 6.17
CA THR A 288 4.16 11.17 6.64
C THR A 288 4.12 12.67 6.35
N SER A 289 2.95 13.15 5.94
CA SER A 289 2.66 14.58 5.81
C SER A 289 2.88 15.40 7.09
N VAL A 290 2.94 14.77 8.27
CA VAL A 290 3.26 15.40 9.56
C VAL A 290 4.74 15.75 9.68
N ASN A 291 5.63 14.94 9.09
CA ASN A 291 7.07 15.20 9.17
C ASN A 291 7.62 15.94 7.98
N VAL A 292 7.10 15.69 6.78
CA VAL A 292 7.62 16.26 5.54
C VAL A 292 6.59 17.12 4.83
N ASP A 293 7.06 18.19 4.18
CA ASP A 293 6.30 19.00 3.24
C ASP A 293 6.83 18.76 1.82
N ILE A 294 6.13 17.91 1.07
CA ILE A 294 6.52 17.55 -0.30
C ILE A 294 5.61 18.15 -1.37
N LEU A 295 4.52 18.81 -0.97
CA LEU A 295 3.53 19.37 -1.89
C LEU A 295 4.15 20.28 -2.97
N PRO A 296 5.18 21.11 -2.69
CA PRO A 296 5.81 21.94 -3.73
C PRO A 296 6.49 21.15 -4.87
N PHE A 297 6.81 19.88 -4.65
CA PHE A 297 7.68 19.10 -5.54
C PHE A 297 6.97 18.01 -6.32
N VAL A 298 5.69 17.76 -6.04
CA VAL A 298 4.97 16.58 -6.55
C VAL A 298 3.63 16.97 -7.15
N ASP A 299 3.16 16.19 -8.12
CA ASP A 299 1.85 16.39 -8.74
C ASP A 299 0.76 15.57 -8.02
N VAL A 300 1.14 14.41 -7.46
CA VAL A 300 0.27 13.53 -6.69
C VAL A 300 1.01 13.01 -5.45
N ILE A 301 0.36 13.08 -4.29
CA ILE A 301 0.81 12.39 -3.06
C ILE A 301 -0.02 11.12 -2.89
N ILE A 302 0.65 10.01 -2.63
CA ILE A 302 0.06 8.70 -2.36
C ILE A 302 0.29 8.38 -0.89
N THR A 303 -0.74 7.91 -0.19
CA THR A 303 -0.61 7.52 1.23
C THR A 303 -1.32 6.21 1.49
N SER A 304 -0.64 5.23 2.08
CA SER A 304 -1.28 4.05 2.63
C SER A 304 -1.89 4.38 4.00
N LEU A 305 -3.21 4.47 4.05
CA LEU A 305 -3.97 4.75 5.27
C LEU A 305 -3.93 3.57 6.26
N THR A 306 -3.55 2.38 5.79
CA THR A 306 -3.37 1.15 6.58
C THR A 306 -2.30 1.29 7.68
N LYS A 307 -1.28 2.14 7.45
CA LYS A 307 -0.09 2.22 8.31
C LYS A 307 -0.34 3.17 9.47
N ILE A 308 0.60 4.06 9.78
CA ILE A 308 0.51 4.98 10.92
C ILE A 308 -0.67 5.95 10.83
N PHE A 309 -1.25 6.18 9.66
CA PHE A 309 -2.50 6.92 9.57
C PHE A 309 -3.62 6.25 10.39
N SER A 310 -3.83 4.93 10.23
CA SER A 310 -4.74 4.14 11.08
C SER A 310 -4.11 3.73 12.41
N GLY A 311 -2.91 3.14 12.41
CA GLY A 311 -2.20 2.72 13.62
C GLY A 311 -2.74 1.46 14.31
N ALA A 312 -4.04 1.19 14.24
CA ALA A 312 -4.63 0.09 15.00
C ALA A 312 -4.37 -1.32 14.42
N GLY A 313 -3.81 -1.42 13.20
CA GLY A 313 -3.52 -2.72 12.56
C GLY A 313 -4.76 -3.55 12.19
N ASN A 314 -5.94 -2.93 12.10
CA ASN A 314 -7.22 -3.63 11.94
C ASN A 314 -8.04 -3.18 10.72
N VAL A 315 -7.49 -2.36 9.83
CA VAL A 315 -8.20 -1.81 8.67
C VAL A 315 -7.20 -1.37 7.60
N MET A 316 -7.59 -1.52 6.33
CA MET A 316 -6.81 -1.06 5.19
C MET A 316 -7.45 0.16 4.53
N GLY A 317 -6.61 0.97 3.91
CA GLY A 317 -7.05 2.09 3.08
C GLY A 317 -5.88 2.69 2.30
N GLY A 318 -6.20 3.44 1.28
CA GLY A 318 -5.25 4.25 0.51
C GLY A 318 -5.85 5.59 0.12
N SER A 319 -5.00 6.55 -0.18
CA SER A 319 -5.44 7.84 -0.74
C SER A 319 -4.54 8.32 -1.86
N LEU A 320 -5.13 9.08 -2.77
CA LEU A 320 -4.44 9.98 -3.67
C LEU A 320 -4.83 11.41 -3.32
N MET A 321 -3.85 12.30 -3.17
CA MET A 321 -4.05 13.74 -3.07
C MET A 321 -3.47 14.40 -4.31
N ILE A 322 -4.30 15.04 -5.11
CA ILE A 322 -3.90 15.74 -6.33
C ILE A 322 -3.45 17.15 -5.94
N ASN A 323 -2.26 17.57 -6.36
CA ASN A 323 -1.76 18.89 -6.01
C ASN A 323 -2.49 19.98 -6.84
N PRO A 324 -3.24 20.91 -6.22
CA PRO A 324 -3.93 21.99 -6.93
C PRO A 324 -2.98 23.03 -7.55
N ASN A 325 -1.69 22.98 -7.20
CA ASN A 325 -0.64 23.81 -7.75
C ASN A 325 0.07 23.15 -8.94
N SER A 326 -0.25 21.90 -9.27
CA SER A 326 0.32 21.19 -10.41
C SER A 326 -0.21 21.75 -11.73
N LYS A 327 0.67 21.91 -12.73
CA LYS A 327 0.26 22.18 -14.12
C LYS A 327 -0.61 21.08 -14.73
N HIS A 328 -0.56 19.87 -14.16
CA HIS A 328 -1.32 18.70 -14.58
C HIS A 328 -2.64 18.55 -13.82
N HIS A 329 -2.95 19.43 -12.85
CA HIS A 329 -4.09 19.29 -11.93
C HIS A 329 -5.41 19.00 -12.63
N SER A 330 -5.82 19.85 -13.58
CA SER A 330 -7.11 19.70 -14.26
C SER A 330 -7.24 18.38 -15.02
N THR A 331 -6.16 17.95 -15.69
CA THR A 331 -6.11 16.69 -16.45
C THR A 331 -6.10 15.49 -15.51
N LEU A 332 -5.27 15.52 -14.46
CA LEU A 332 -5.22 14.46 -13.45
C LEU A 332 -6.55 14.30 -12.73
N SER A 333 -7.12 15.41 -12.26
CA SER A 333 -8.43 15.43 -11.60
C SER A 333 -9.51 14.86 -12.50
N SER A 334 -9.58 15.29 -13.76
CA SER A 334 -10.57 14.77 -14.72
C SER A 334 -10.40 13.27 -14.96
N LEU A 335 -9.18 12.81 -15.28
CA LEU A 335 -8.91 11.41 -15.58
C LEU A 335 -9.15 10.49 -14.37
N LEU A 336 -8.74 10.91 -13.18
CA LEU A 336 -8.91 10.12 -11.97
C LEU A 336 -10.37 10.05 -11.53
N HIS A 337 -11.13 11.15 -11.62
CA HIS A 337 -12.57 11.13 -11.31
C HIS A 337 -13.38 10.28 -12.31
N ILE A 338 -13.01 10.29 -13.60
CA ILE A 338 -13.62 9.40 -14.60
C ILE A 338 -13.34 7.92 -14.27
N ALA A 339 -12.14 7.62 -13.79
CA ALA A 339 -11.74 6.27 -13.41
C ALA A 339 -12.17 5.85 -11.99
N TYR A 340 -12.74 6.76 -11.19
CA TYR A 340 -13.01 6.54 -9.79
C TYR A 340 -14.31 5.74 -9.58
N GLU A 341 -14.19 4.64 -8.85
CA GLU A 341 -15.32 3.87 -8.33
C GLU A 341 -15.27 3.90 -6.79
N ASP A 342 -16.37 4.27 -6.15
CA ASP A 342 -16.44 4.29 -4.68
C ASP A 342 -16.61 2.88 -4.11
N LEU A 343 -15.47 2.17 -4.04
CA LEU A 343 -15.32 0.81 -3.53
C LEU A 343 -14.89 0.76 -2.06
N TYR A 344 -14.73 1.91 -1.40
CA TYR A 344 -14.25 1.93 -0.03
C TYR A 344 -15.38 1.60 0.94
N PHE A 345 -15.36 0.35 1.43
CA PHE A 345 -16.42 -0.23 2.24
C PHE A 345 -16.75 0.61 3.49
N PRO A 346 -18.04 0.84 3.82
CA PRO A 346 -18.45 1.80 4.84
C PRO A 346 -17.84 1.55 6.23
N LEU A 347 -17.78 0.29 6.68
CA LEU A 347 -17.15 -0.03 7.96
C LEU A 347 -15.64 0.21 7.95
N ASP A 348 -14.96 -0.04 6.83
CA ASP A 348 -13.53 0.25 6.72
C ASP A 348 -13.31 1.77 6.76
N ALA A 349 -14.11 2.54 6.03
CA ALA A 349 -14.04 4.01 6.05
C ALA A 349 -14.33 4.60 7.45
N LYS A 350 -15.35 4.10 8.15
CA LYS A 350 -15.69 4.49 9.54
C LYS A 350 -14.56 4.13 10.51
N THR A 351 -13.99 2.93 10.37
CA THR A 351 -12.86 2.48 11.20
C THR A 351 -11.63 3.36 10.97
N ILE A 352 -11.31 3.69 9.72
CA ILE A 352 -10.19 4.57 9.38
C ILE A 352 -10.41 5.98 9.92
N ALA A 353 -11.62 6.53 9.80
CA ALA A 353 -11.96 7.85 10.32
C ALA A 353 -11.77 7.94 11.83
N HIS A 354 -12.18 6.89 12.57
CA HIS A 354 -11.99 6.77 14.02
C HIS A 354 -10.51 6.64 14.40
N ASN A 355 -9.82 5.64 13.83
CA ASN A 355 -8.44 5.31 14.16
C ASN A 355 -7.43 6.44 13.85
N SER A 356 -7.74 7.27 12.86
CA SER A 356 -6.86 8.37 12.45
C SER A 356 -7.12 9.70 13.16
N SER A 357 -8.05 9.74 14.12
CA SER A 357 -8.41 10.95 14.86
C SER A 357 -7.24 11.60 15.60
N ASP A 358 -6.27 10.82 16.05
CA ASP A 358 -5.07 11.23 16.80
C ASP A 358 -3.77 11.05 15.99
N PHE A 359 -3.87 10.91 14.67
CA PHE A 359 -2.76 10.60 13.74
C PHE A 359 -1.49 11.44 14.00
N ALA A 360 -1.60 12.77 14.04
CA ALA A 360 -0.45 13.65 14.21
C ALA A 360 0.22 13.47 15.59
N THR A 361 -0.57 13.29 16.65
CA THR A 361 -0.07 13.04 18.00
C THR A 361 0.72 11.73 18.06
N ARG A 362 0.21 10.67 17.43
CA ARG A 362 0.90 9.37 17.34
C ARG A 362 2.21 9.48 16.56
N VAL A 363 2.21 10.12 15.39
CA VAL A 363 3.45 10.36 14.62
C VAL A 363 4.49 11.08 15.48
N ASN A 364 4.11 12.14 16.19
CA ASN A 364 5.03 12.90 17.05
C ASN A 364 5.60 12.08 18.23
N LYS A 365 4.81 11.20 18.84
CA LYS A 365 5.30 10.27 19.87
C LYS A 365 6.27 9.26 19.28
N CYS A 366 5.94 8.66 18.13
CA CYS A 366 6.81 7.70 17.45
C CYS A 366 8.12 8.34 17.00
N ASN A 367 8.09 9.57 16.47
CA ASN A 367 9.28 10.33 16.06
C ASN A 367 10.32 10.44 17.18
N LYS A 368 9.88 10.83 18.38
CA LYS A 368 10.74 11.00 19.56
C LYS A 368 11.37 9.66 19.95
N THR A 369 10.53 8.64 20.10
CA THR A 369 10.94 7.31 20.56
C THR A 369 11.86 6.63 19.56
N ALA A 370 11.52 6.67 18.26
CA ALA A 370 12.32 6.07 17.19
C ALA A 370 13.70 6.73 17.05
N LEU A 371 13.79 8.06 17.20
CA LEU A 371 15.08 8.76 17.20
C LEU A 371 15.97 8.32 18.37
N GLN A 372 15.40 8.16 19.57
CA GLN A 372 16.15 7.68 20.73
C GLN A 372 16.63 6.24 20.52
N ILE A 373 15.78 5.35 20.00
CA ILE A 373 16.14 3.96 19.71
C ILE A 373 17.19 3.87 18.59
N ALA A 374 17.06 4.67 17.53
CA ALA A 374 18.05 4.72 16.46
C ALA A 374 19.43 5.15 16.98
N ASN A 375 19.48 6.16 17.86
CA ASN A 375 20.71 6.59 18.50
C ASN A 375 21.30 5.52 19.43
N PHE A 376 20.46 4.85 20.21
CA PHE A 376 20.87 3.77 21.10
C PHE A 376 21.50 2.62 20.30
N LEU A 377 20.79 2.09 19.31
CA LEU A 377 21.28 1.02 18.42
C LEU A 377 22.59 1.41 17.72
N ARG A 378 22.69 2.64 17.20
CA ARG A 378 23.89 3.11 16.50
C ARG A 378 25.13 3.18 17.38
N SER A 379 24.98 3.34 18.69
CA SER A 379 26.09 3.39 19.63
C SER A 379 26.62 2.02 20.04
N HIS A 380 25.92 0.94 19.69
CA HIS A 380 26.23 -0.41 20.13
C HIS A 380 27.30 -1.08 19.24
N PRO A 381 28.35 -1.72 19.80
CA PRO A 381 29.48 -2.25 19.03
C PRO A 381 29.14 -3.39 18.05
N SER A 382 28.11 -4.20 18.34
CA SER A 382 27.64 -5.25 17.42
C SER A 382 26.90 -4.71 16.18
N VAL A 383 26.45 -3.44 16.24
CA VAL A 383 25.67 -2.81 15.16
C VAL A 383 26.62 -2.12 14.18
N LYS A 384 26.61 -2.60 12.93
CA LYS A 384 27.40 -2.02 11.83
C LYS A 384 26.85 -0.67 11.40
N SER A 385 25.54 -0.57 11.26
CA SER A 385 24.88 0.67 10.86
C SER A 385 23.39 0.64 11.18
N VAL A 386 22.83 1.84 11.41
CA VAL A 386 21.38 2.06 11.52
C VAL A 386 20.94 2.96 10.38
N ASN A 387 19.97 2.50 9.60
CA ASN A 387 19.25 3.33 8.65
C ASN A 387 18.13 4.05 9.42
N TYR A 388 18.20 5.37 9.44
CA TYR A 388 17.18 6.27 9.92
C TYR A 388 17.33 7.59 9.13
N PRO A 389 16.27 8.37 8.85
CA PRO A 389 16.37 9.46 7.88
C PRO A 389 17.45 10.52 8.17
N ASN A 390 17.85 10.72 9.43
CA ASN A 390 18.96 11.63 9.80
C ASN A 390 20.36 10.99 9.81
N THR A 391 20.48 9.68 9.59
CA THR A 391 21.76 8.95 9.61
C THR A 391 22.17 8.43 8.25
N VAL A 392 21.24 8.30 7.30
CA VAL A 392 21.53 7.82 5.94
C VAL A 392 22.23 8.89 5.09
N ALA A 393 22.89 8.50 4.01
CA ALA A 393 23.62 9.42 3.13
C ALA A 393 22.75 10.55 2.55
N THR A 394 21.45 10.30 2.37
CA THR A 394 20.47 11.27 1.89
C THR A 394 19.86 12.14 3.00
N ALA A 395 20.38 12.10 4.23
CA ALA A 395 19.91 12.95 5.33
C ALA A 395 19.86 14.46 4.98
N PRO A 396 20.85 15.03 4.26
CA PRO A 396 20.75 16.42 3.81
C PRO A 396 19.57 16.70 2.87
N LEU A 397 19.08 15.70 2.13
CA LEU A 397 17.86 15.84 1.32
C LEU A 397 16.62 15.76 2.20
N TYR A 398 16.57 14.85 3.18
CA TYR A 398 15.45 14.77 4.12
C TYR A 398 15.25 16.09 4.87
N GLU A 399 16.33 16.70 5.35
CA GLU A 399 16.28 17.99 6.05
C GLU A 399 15.68 19.13 5.22
N ARG A 400 15.78 19.07 3.88
CA ARG A 400 15.16 20.09 3.00
C ARG A 400 13.64 20.00 2.98
N TYR A 401 13.10 18.80 3.16
CA TYR A 401 11.66 18.54 3.09
C TYR A 401 11.03 18.41 4.47
N ARG A 402 11.84 18.24 5.52
CA ARG A 402 11.37 18.14 6.90
C ARG A 402 10.72 19.46 7.32
N ARG A 403 9.52 19.35 7.88
CA ARG A 403 8.83 20.48 8.50
C ARG A 403 9.59 20.94 9.74
N ALA A 404 9.44 22.21 10.11
CA ALA A 404 10.09 22.78 11.30
C ALA A 404 9.84 21.92 12.56
N GLU A 405 8.57 21.57 12.80
CA GLU A 405 8.13 20.70 13.91
C GLU A 405 8.12 19.20 13.55
N GLY A 406 8.56 18.85 12.34
CA GLY A 406 8.56 17.49 11.83
C GLY A 406 9.72 16.65 12.38
N GLY A 407 9.49 15.35 12.57
CA GLY A 407 10.50 14.39 12.99
C GLY A 407 11.07 13.56 11.85
N TYR A 408 11.66 12.41 12.21
CA TYR A 408 12.32 11.48 11.28
C TYR A 408 11.53 10.18 11.06
N GLY A 409 10.27 10.14 11.48
CA GLY A 409 9.38 9.01 11.29
C GLY A 409 9.42 7.98 12.41
N PHE A 410 8.74 6.87 12.16
CA PHE A 410 8.51 5.78 13.12
C PHE A 410 9.28 4.50 12.74
N LEU A 411 10.01 4.51 11.63
CA LEU A 411 10.63 3.34 11.04
C LEU A 411 12.15 3.50 11.05
N LEU A 412 12.85 2.46 11.46
CA LEU A 412 14.31 2.35 11.40
C LEU A 412 14.71 0.94 10.96
N SER A 413 15.91 0.78 10.44
CA SER A 413 16.48 -0.53 10.14
C SER A 413 17.88 -0.66 10.73
N VAL A 414 18.20 -1.83 11.28
CA VAL A 414 19.48 -2.15 11.87
C VAL A 414 20.20 -3.22 11.05
N ILE A 415 21.50 -3.01 10.86
CA ILE A 415 22.40 -3.91 10.14
C ILE A 415 23.54 -4.25 11.09
N PHE A 416 23.77 -5.54 11.31
CA PHE A 416 24.84 -6.06 12.15
C PHE A 416 26.10 -6.33 11.34
N HIS A 417 27.23 -6.47 12.03
CA HIS A 417 28.49 -6.88 11.39
C HIS A 417 28.42 -8.30 10.82
N GLN A 418 27.75 -9.20 11.53
CA GLN A 418 27.57 -10.60 11.15
C GLN A 418 26.09 -10.94 10.93
N PRO A 419 25.75 -11.76 9.91
CA PRO A 419 24.39 -12.25 9.68
C PRO A 419 23.74 -12.93 10.90
N GLU A 420 24.51 -13.73 11.63
CA GLU A 420 24.05 -14.50 12.78
C GLU A 420 23.58 -13.58 13.92
N SER A 421 24.26 -12.45 14.10
CA SER A 421 23.87 -11.42 15.07
C SER A 421 22.53 -10.79 14.71
N ALA A 422 22.25 -10.57 13.42
CA ALA A 422 20.96 -10.05 12.98
C ALA A 422 19.81 -11.04 13.21
N VAL A 423 20.05 -12.33 12.93
CA VAL A 423 19.08 -13.40 13.20
C VAL A 423 18.80 -13.50 14.70
N LEU A 424 19.84 -13.58 15.52
CA LEU A 424 19.71 -13.67 16.97
C LEU A 424 19.01 -12.44 17.56
N PHE A 425 19.38 -11.23 17.11
CA PHE A 425 18.70 -10.01 17.53
C PHE A 425 17.21 -10.03 17.17
N TYR A 426 16.88 -10.43 15.94
CA TYR A 426 15.48 -10.53 15.53
C TYR A 426 14.70 -11.54 16.37
N ASP A 427 15.24 -12.74 16.58
CA ASP A 427 14.57 -13.82 17.32
C ASP A 427 14.36 -13.46 18.80
N THR A 428 15.26 -12.66 19.38
CA THR A 428 15.24 -12.29 20.81
C THR A 428 14.49 -10.99 21.09
N LEU A 429 14.37 -10.09 20.11
CA LEU A 429 13.69 -8.81 20.27
C LEU A 429 12.20 -9.01 20.57
N ASP A 430 11.77 -8.75 21.80
CA ASP A 430 10.39 -8.94 22.26
C ASP A 430 9.44 -7.83 21.78
N VAL A 431 9.13 -7.88 20.48
CA VAL A 431 8.13 -7.05 19.82
C VAL A 431 7.30 -7.92 18.89
N TRP A 432 6.16 -7.41 18.45
CA TRP A 432 5.33 -8.11 17.48
C TRP A 432 6.12 -8.40 16.20
N LYS A 433 5.91 -9.57 15.61
CA LYS A 433 6.57 -9.98 14.37
C LYS A 433 5.58 -9.91 13.22
N GLY A 434 5.90 -9.16 12.18
CA GLY A 434 4.99 -9.04 11.04
C GLY A 434 5.46 -8.11 9.93
N PRO A 435 4.87 -8.23 8.73
CA PRO A 435 5.29 -7.49 7.54
C PRO A 435 4.80 -6.05 7.48
N THR A 436 3.83 -5.68 8.32
CA THR A 436 3.31 -4.32 8.38
C THR A 436 4.22 -3.36 9.15
N VAL A 437 3.87 -2.08 9.15
CA VAL A 437 4.55 -0.99 9.86
C VAL A 437 3.54 0.07 10.27
N GLY A 438 3.96 0.99 11.14
CA GLY A 438 3.17 2.13 11.57
C GLY A 438 2.00 1.75 12.47
N THR A 439 2.14 0.70 13.27
CA THR A 439 1.12 0.30 14.25
C THR A 439 1.30 1.04 15.58
N ASN A 440 0.27 1.03 16.42
CA ASN A 440 0.30 1.61 17.77
C ASN A 440 1.24 0.84 18.71
N PHE A 441 1.64 -0.37 18.33
CA PHE A 441 2.62 -1.23 18.98
C PHE A 441 3.80 -1.48 18.06
N SER A 442 4.97 -1.74 18.63
CA SER A 442 6.21 -1.95 17.89
C SER A 442 6.19 -3.29 17.14
N ILE A 443 6.64 -3.28 15.89
CA ILE A 443 6.70 -4.46 15.02
C ILE A 443 8.08 -4.57 14.38
N SER A 444 8.63 -5.78 14.30
CA SER A 444 9.87 -6.07 13.58
C SER A 444 9.74 -7.16 12.52
N ILE A 445 10.59 -7.07 11.49
CA ILE A 445 10.71 -8.05 10.40
C ILE A 445 12.17 -8.16 9.92
N PRO A 446 12.68 -9.37 9.58
CA PRO A 446 13.91 -9.52 8.80
C PRO A 446 13.57 -9.21 7.33
N TYR A 447 13.57 -7.91 6.99
CA TYR A 447 12.89 -7.40 5.79
C TYR A 447 13.28 -8.16 4.53
N SER A 448 14.56 -8.26 4.20
CA SER A 448 14.97 -8.89 2.92
C SER A 448 14.65 -10.38 2.90
N ALA A 449 14.89 -11.08 4.02
CA ALA A 449 14.65 -12.51 4.16
C ALA A 449 13.17 -12.89 3.97
N LEU A 450 12.24 -11.97 4.28
CA LEU A 450 10.82 -12.19 4.02
C LEU A 450 10.36 -11.54 2.72
N ALA A 451 10.58 -10.23 2.52
CA ALA A 451 10.04 -9.44 1.40
C ALA A 451 10.63 -9.82 0.05
N HIS A 452 11.87 -10.32 0.05
CA HIS A 452 12.63 -10.66 -1.14
C HIS A 452 13.23 -12.06 -1.03
N ALA A 453 12.55 -12.99 -0.34
CA ALA A 453 13.06 -14.35 -0.08
C ALA A 453 13.51 -15.08 -1.35
N LYS A 454 12.80 -14.88 -2.46
CA LYS A 454 13.11 -15.48 -3.78
C LYS A 454 14.11 -14.67 -4.61
N GLU A 455 14.47 -13.46 -4.19
CA GLU A 455 15.24 -12.49 -4.99
C GLU A 455 16.26 -11.71 -4.15
N LEU A 456 16.80 -12.34 -3.09
CA LEU A 456 17.73 -11.71 -2.15
C LEU A 456 18.97 -11.10 -2.83
N ASP A 457 19.53 -11.78 -3.83
CA ASP A 457 20.69 -11.29 -4.57
C ASP A 457 20.37 -10.05 -5.41
N TRP A 458 19.16 -10.01 -6.00
CA TRP A 458 18.69 -8.86 -6.76
C TRP A 458 18.40 -7.66 -5.84
N ALA A 459 17.79 -7.88 -4.67
CA ALA A 459 17.61 -6.81 -3.68
C ALA A 459 18.97 -6.29 -3.18
N ALA A 460 19.91 -7.20 -2.91
CA ALA A 460 21.27 -6.83 -2.51
C ALA A 460 22.02 -6.06 -3.60
N SER A 461 21.81 -6.36 -4.88
CA SER A 461 22.42 -5.62 -5.99
C SER A 461 21.94 -4.17 -6.11
N HIS A 462 20.85 -3.80 -5.42
CA HIS A 462 20.35 -2.43 -5.31
C HIS A 462 20.65 -1.79 -3.95
N GLY A 463 21.52 -2.42 -3.15
CA GLY A 463 21.96 -1.91 -1.86
C GLY A 463 21.04 -2.26 -0.69
N VAL A 464 20.08 -3.18 -0.84
CA VAL A 464 19.25 -3.66 0.28
C VAL A 464 19.95 -4.84 0.97
N PRO A 465 20.46 -4.70 2.20
CA PRO A 465 21.24 -5.76 2.84
C PRO A 465 20.40 -7.02 3.09
N LYS A 466 20.98 -8.20 2.85
CA LYS A 466 20.28 -9.49 3.01
C LYS A 466 19.79 -9.78 4.44
N HIS A 467 20.53 -9.30 5.44
CA HIS A 467 20.25 -9.52 6.87
C HIS A 467 19.86 -8.22 7.57
N ILE A 468 19.07 -7.37 6.91
CA ILE A 468 18.55 -6.15 7.49
C ILE A 468 17.32 -6.45 8.37
N VAL A 469 17.34 -5.99 9.62
CA VAL A 469 16.21 -6.07 10.53
C VAL A 469 15.53 -4.71 10.55
N ARG A 470 14.26 -4.66 10.16
CA ARG A 470 13.45 -3.44 10.19
C ARG A 470 12.64 -3.42 11.47
N LEU A 471 12.60 -2.27 12.14
CA LEU A 471 11.82 -2.02 13.35
C LEU A 471 10.90 -0.81 13.11
N SER A 472 9.60 -1.04 13.19
CA SER A 472 8.57 0.00 13.27
C SER A 472 8.28 0.24 14.74
N VAL A 473 8.64 1.42 15.25
CA VAL A 473 8.42 1.82 16.64
C VAL A 473 6.98 2.29 16.83
N GLY A 474 6.29 1.74 17.83
CA GLY A 474 4.92 2.06 18.19
C GLY A 474 4.81 3.21 19.21
N LEU A 475 3.78 3.16 20.04
CA LEU A 475 3.49 4.17 21.06
C LEU A 475 4.05 3.83 22.45
N GLU A 476 4.77 2.71 22.58
CA GLU A 476 5.42 2.33 23.83
C GLU A 476 6.31 3.46 24.35
N ASP A 477 6.46 3.53 25.68
CA ASP A 477 7.42 4.46 26.28
C ASP A 477 8.86 4.03 25.98
N TYR A 478 9.75 5.02 25.86
CA TYR A 478 11.14 4.78 25.52
C TYR A 478 11.81 3.75 26.45
N GLY A 479 11.51 3.80 27.76
CA GLY A 479 12.03 2.83 28.73
C GLY A 479 11.73 1.39 28.33
N ASP A 480 10.45 1.08 28.08
CA ASP A 480 9.99 -0.27 27.74
C ASP A 480 10.63 -0.78 26.44
N ILE A 481 10.61 0.03 25.37
CA ILE A 481 11.14 -0.40 24.08
C ILE A 481 12.67 -0.47 24.08
N SER A 482 13.35 0.44 24.79
CA SER A 482 14.81 0.39 24.93
C SER A 482 15.28 -0.81 25.73
N GLU A 483 14.55 -1.22 26.77
CA GLU A 483 14.85 -2.44 27.53
C GLU A 483 14.75 -3.69 26.66
N ARG A 484 13.69 -3.83 25.86
CA ARG A 484 13.52 -4.96 24.92
C ARG A 484 14.62 -4.99 23.86
N VAL A 485 15.02 -3.83 23.34
CA VAL A 485 16.14 -3.71 22.41
C VAL A 485 17.47 -4.09 23.08
N ASP A 486 17.70 -3.60 24.30
CA ASP A 486 18.91 -3.90 25.08
C ASP A 486 19.03 -5.39 25.41
N GLN A 487 17.93 -6.04 25.79
CA GLN A 487 17.89 -7.49 26.01
C GLN A 487 18.33 -8.27 24.76
N GLY A 488 17.81 -7.90 23.58
CA GLY A 488 18.23 -8.52 22.31
C GLY A 488 19.70 -8.27 21.99
N LEU A 489 20.21 -7.06 22.24
CA LEU A 489 21.62 -6.72 22.04
C LEU A 489 22.56 -7.48 23.00
N ARG A 490 22.19 -7.64 24.27
CA ARG A 490 22.98 -8.41 25.26
C ARG A 490 23.14 -9.87 24.84
N GLU A 491 22.10 -10.46 24.28
CA GLU A 491 22.17 -11.84 23.78
C GLU A 491 23.08 -11.96 22.55
N VAL A 492 23.07 -10.95 21.67
CA VAL A 492 24.05 -10.82 20.57
C VAL A 492 25.48 -10.72 21.11
N GLU A 493 25.75 -9.82 22.06
CA GLU A 493 27.09 -9.67 22.64
C GLU A 493 27.57 -10.96 23.31
N ARG A 494 26.68 -11.64 24.03
CA ARG A 494 27.00 -12.91 24.68
C ARG A 494 27.41 -13.96 23.65
N ARG A 495 26.71 -14.02 22.52
CA ARG A 495 27.04 -14.94 21.41
C ARG A 495 28.35 -14.56 20.72
N GLU A 496 28.58 -13.27 20.47
CA GLU A 496 29.80 -12.76 19.84
C GLU A 496 31.05 -12.95 20.71
N LYS A 497 30.93 -13.01 22.04
CA LYS A 497 32.04 -13.31 22.97
C LYS A 497 32.40 -14.80 23.06
N ILE A 498 31.49 -15.69 22.67
CA ILE A 498 31.69 -17.16 22.72
C ILE A 498 32.35 -17.68 21.43
N ASN A 499 32.14 -16.99 20.32
CA ASN A 499 32.74 -17.28 19.02
C ASN A 499 34.05 -16.51 18.86
#